data_AF-A0A183NMF6-F1
#
_entry.id   AF-A0A183NMF6-F1
#
_cell.length_a   1.000
_cell.length_b   1.000
_cell.length_c   1.000
_cell.angle_alpha   90.00
_cell.angle_beta   90.00
_cell.angle_gamma   90.00
#
_symmetry.space_group_name_H-M   'P 1'
#
loop_
_entity.id
_entity.type
_entity.pdbx_description
1 polymer ?
#
loop_
_entity_poly.entity_id
_entity_poly.type
_entity_poly.pdbx_seq_one_letter_code
_entity_poly.pdbx_strand_id
1 'polypeptide(L)'
;MESERDEDYPIGVLIEELRGEDLHVRLHSIRKISTIALALGPEKTRSQLIPFLTETIYDEDEVLLTLAEQIGTLVPYVGGPEYAHSLLPPLESLAAVSYL
;
A
#
# COMPACT_ATOMS: atom_id res chain seq x y z
N MET A 1 5.49 25.74 11.14
CA MET A 1 4.77 24.46 11.24
C MET A 1 3.81 24.35 10.06
N GLU A 2 4.37 24.19 8.87
CA GLU A 2 3.61 23.92 7.62
C GLU A 2 4.14 22.65 6.91
N SER A 3 5.26 22.10 7.38
CA SER A 3 5.99 21.01 6.72
C SER A 3 5.42 19.62 6.93
N GLU A 4 4.58 19.39 7.95
CA GLU A 4 4.01 18.06 8.24
C GLU A 4 2.73 17.76 7.44
N ARG A 5 1.98 18.79 6.99
CA ARG A 5 0.70 18.57 6.28
C ARG A 5 0.85 18.19 4.81
N ASP A 6 1.92 18.63 4.15
CA ASP A 6 2.17 18.29 2.73
C ASP A 6 2.71 16.86 2.58
N GLU A 7 3.33 16.31 3.63
CA GLU A 7 3.95 14.98 3.59
C GLU A 7 2.94 13.83 3.72
N ASP A 8 1.79 14.06 4.36
CA ASP A 8 0.70 13.07 4.49
C ASP A 8 -0.28 13.09 3.30
N TYR A 9 -0.20 14.09 2.43
CA TYR A 9 -1.13 14.29 1.31
C TYR A 9 -1.19 13.08 0.33
N PRO A 10 -0.08 12.41 -0.02
CA PRO A 10 -0.11 11.28 -0.95
C PRO A 10 -0.84 10.05 -0.40
N ILE A 11 -0.74 9.82 0.92
CA ILE A 11 -1.42 8.70 1.58
C ILE A 11 -2.89 9.05 1.83
N GLY A 12 -3.20 10.31 2.19
CA GLY A 12 -4.57 10.76 2.39
C GLY A 12 -5.47 10.50 1.18
N VAL A 13 -4.99 10.84 -0.02
CA VAL A 13 -5.72 10.55 -1.27
C VAL A 13 -5.91 9.04 -1.48
N LEU A 14 -4.87 8.23 -1.23
CA LEU A 14 -4.98 6.77 -1.36
C LEU A 14 -6.00 6.18 -0.38
N ILE A 15 -6.03 6.67 0.87
CA ILE A 15 -7.01 6.26 1.88
C ILE A 15 -8.43 6.56 1.41
N GLU A 16 -8.66 7.78 0.90
CA GLU A 16 -9.98 8.19 0.42
C GLU A 16 -10.43 7.36 -0.78
N GLU A 17 -9.55 7.13 -1.75
CA GLU A 17 -9.87 6.34 -2.93
C GLU A 17 -10.14 4.86 -2.60
N LEU A 18 -9.36 4.24 -1.71
CA LEU A 18 -9.55 2.84 -1.30
C LEU A 18 -10.78 2.61 -0.42
N ARG A 19 -11.30 3.65 0.25
CA ARG A 19 -12.58 3.58 0.98
C ARG A 19 -13.80 3.75 0.08
N GLY A 20 -13.59 4.08 -1.20
CA GLY A 20 -14.68 4.28 -2.15
C GLY A 20 -15.40 2.98 -2.52
N GLU A 21 -16.69 3.07 -2.83
CA GLU A 21 -17.50 1.91 -3.25
C GLU A 21 -17.21 1.47 -4.69
N ASP A 22 -16.62 2.33 -5.52
CA ASP A 22 -16.33 2.04 -6.93
C ASP A 22 -15.07 1.16 -7.07
N LEU A 23 -15.29 -0.09 -7.48
CA LEU A 23 -14.24 -1.07 -7.75
C LEU A 23 -13.14 -0.55 -8.69
N HIS A 24 -13.51 0.16 -9.77
CA HIS A 24 -12.54 0.66 -10.74
C HIS A 24 -11.67 1.77 -10.16
N VAL A 25 -12.22 2.61 -9.28
CA VAL A 25 -11.45 3.61 -8.54
C VAL A 25 -10.42 2.90 -7.65
N ARG A 26 -10.85 1.93 -6.83
CA ARG A 26 -9.94 1.19 -5.94
C ARG A 26 -8.83 0.49 -6.72
N LEU A 27 -9.14 -0.22 -7.80
CA LEU A 27 -8.16 -0.87 -8.68
C LEU A 27 -7.16 0.12 -9.27
N HIS A 28 -7.64 1.27 -9.75
CA HIS A 28 -6.80 2.30 -10.33
C HIS A 28 -5.84 2.90 -9.29
N SER A 29 -6.29 3.04 -8.04
CA SER A 29 -5.50 3.54 -6.93
C SER A 29 -4.44 2.56 -6.46
N ILE A 30 -4.76 1.26 -6.36
CA ILE A 30 -3.77 0.24 -6.01
C ILE A 30 -2.61 0.23 -7.01
N ARG A 31 -2.91 0.36 -8.32
CA ARG A 31 -1.86 0.43 -9.36
C ARG A 31 -0.91 1.63 -9.22
N LYS A 32 -1.25 2.64 -8.41
CA LYS A 32 -0.43 3.82 -8.14
C LYS A 32 0.42 3.70 -6.86
N ILE A 33 0.32 2.62 -6.09
CA ILE A 33 1.02 2.46 -4.81
C ILE A 33 2.54 2.65 -4.96
N SER A 34 3.15 2.15 -6.04
CA SER A 34 4.59 2.34 -6.32
C SER A 34 4.98 3.80 -6.52
N THR A 35 4.13 4.60 -7.17
CA THR A 35 4.31 6.06 -7.31
C THR A 35 4.23 6.78 -5.96
N ILE A 36 3.31 6.34 -5.09
CA ILE A 36 3.17 6.89 -3.74
C ILE A 36 4.38 6.52 -2.88
N ALA A 37 4.81 5.25 -2.91
CA ALA A 37 6.00 4.79 -2.20
C ALA A 37 7.26 5.54 -2.66
N LEU A 38 7.36 5.86 -3.96
CA LEU A 38 8.42 6.72 -4.49
C LEU A 38 8.40 8.12 -3.88
N ALA A 39 7.22 8.75 -3.81
CA ALA A 39 7.06 10.10 -3.28
C ALA A 39 7.32 10.18 -1.76
N LEU A 40 6.92 9.15 -1.02
CA LEU A 40 7.13 9.05 0.43
C LEU A 40 8.60 8.79 0.78
N GLY A 41 9.31 8.06 -0.07
CA GLY A 41 10.63 7.52 0.24
C GLY A 41 10.58 6.32 1.18
N PRO A 42 11.74 5.66 1.41
CA PRO A 42 11.78 4.33 1.99
C PRO A 42 11.41 4.25 3.47
N GLU A 43 11.74 5.30 4.24
CA GLU A 43 11.40 5.33 5.66
C GLU A 43 9.88 5.40 5.88
N LYS A 44 9.22 6.36 5.23
CA LYS A 44 7.77 6.54 5.31
C LYS A 44 6.98 5.43 4.62
N THR A 45 7.52 4.86 3.54
CA THR A 45 6.93 3.66 2.95
C THR A 45 6.81 2.55 4.01
N ARG A 46 7.87 2.27 4.76
CA ARG A 46 7.85 1.24 5.81
C ARG A 46 7.01 1.62 7.03
N SER A 47 7.06 2.88 7.49
CA SER A 47 6.42 3.29 8.75
C SER A 47 4.96 3.73 8.59
N GLN A 48 4.49 4.02 7.37
CA GLN A 48 3.13 4.50 7.11
C GLN A 48 2.41 3.65 6.06
N LEU A 49 2.97 3.54 4.85
CA LEU A 49 2.28 2.89 3.74
C LEU A 49 2.11 1.38 3.97
N ILE A 50 3.14 0.66 4.41
CA ILE A 50 3.03 -0.79 4.67
C ILE A 50 2.02 -1.10 5.80
N PRO A 51 2.05 -0.44 6.98
CA PRO A 51 1.02 -0.63 8.00
C PRO A 51 -0.39 -0.38 7.45
N PHE A 52 -0.60 0.71 6.71
CA PHE A 52 -1.88 1.01 6.08
C PHE A 52 -2.33 -0.11 5.14
N LEU A 53 -1.44 -0.57 4.26
CA LEU A 53 -1.73 -1.67 3.34
C LEU A 53 -1.99 -2.97 4.07
N THR A 54 -1.45 -3.19 5.28
CA THR A 54 -1.66 -4.41 6.08
C THR A 54 -3.03 -4.38 6.78
N GLU A 55 -3.43 -3.23 7.29
CA GLU A 55 -4.71 -3.04 7.98
C GLU A 55 -5.91 -2.98 7.02
N THR A 56 -5.68 -2.58 5.77
CA THR A 56 -6.75 -2.34 4.76
C THR A 56 -7.03 -3.57 3.88
N ILE A 57 -6.50 -4.76 4.22
CA ILE A 57 -6.60 -5.98 3.40
C ILE A 57 -7.93 -6.69 3.63
N TYR A 58 -9.03 -6.05 3.24
CA TYR A 58 -10.35 -6.67 3.17
C TYR A 58 -11.13 -6.00 2.03
N ASP A 59 -10.97 -6.51 0.81
CA ASP A 59 -11.61 -5.99 -0.40
C ASP A 59 -11.98 -7.16 -1.34
N GLU A 60 -12.52 -6.87 -2.51
CA GLU A 60 -12.87 -7.84 -3.54
C GLU A 60 -11.63 -8.55 -4.12
N ASP A 61 -11.80 -9.81 -4.56
CA ASP A 61 -10.71 -10.67 -5.03
C ASP A 61 -9.80 -10.01 -6.10
N GLU A 62 -10.38 -9.23 -7.02
CA GLU A 62 -9.63 -8.54 -8.08
C GLU A 62 -8.71 -7.44 -7.50
N VAL A 63 -9.18 -6.75 -6.45
CA VAL A 63 -8.43 -5.72 -5.74
C VAL A 63 -7.30 -6.36 -4.96
N LEU A 64 -7.58 -7.45 -4.25
CA LEU A 64 -6.58 -8.21 -3.48
C LEU A 64 -5.49 -8.79 -4.38
N LEU A 65 -5.86 -9.35 -5.54
CA LEU A 65 -4.92 -9.85 -6.53
C LEU A 65 -4.00 -8.72 -7.03
N THR A 66 -4.57 -7.60 -7.41
CA THR A 66 -3.80 -6.43 -7.87
C THR A 66 -2.89 -5.90 -6.75
N LEU A 67 -3.35 -5.91 -5.50
CA LEU A 67 -2.55 -5.50 -4.35
C LEU A 67 -1.33 -6.41 -4.15
N ALA A 68 -1.52 -7.74 -4.22
CA ALA A 68 -0.45 -8.71 -4.11
C ALA A 68 0.63 -8.50 -5.17
N GLU A 69 0.22 -8.26 -6.42
CA GLU A 69 1.13 -7.93 -7.53
C GLU A 69 1.93 -6.65 -7.23
N GLN A 70 1.27 -5.61 -6.74
CA GLN A 70 1.93 -4.35 -6.42
C GLN A 70 2.93 -4.48 -5.27
N ILE A 71 2.58 -5.19 -4.19
CA ILE A 71 3.50 -5.42 -3.07
C ILE A 71 4.79 -6.11 -3.53
N GLY A 72 4.69 -7.06 -4.47
CA GLY A 72 5.86 -7.71 -5.08
C GLY A 72 6.85 -6.75 -5.75
N THR A 73 6.38 -5.55 -6.16
CA THR A 73 7.23 -4.51 -6.77
C THR A 73 7.84 -3.55 -5.77
N LEU A 74 7.47 -3.61 -4.48
CA LEU A 74 7.82 -2.58 -3.49
C LEU A 74 9.24 -2.68 -2.91
N VAL A 75 10.00 -3.74 -3.22
CA VAL A 75 11.35 -3.95 -2.66
C VAL A 75 12.28 -2.75 -2.81
N PRO A 76 12.40 -2.08 -3.99
CA PRO A 76 13.24 -0.89 -4.11
C PRO A 76 12.73 0.29 -3.26
N TYR A 77 11.42 0.39 -3.07
CA TYR A 77 10.76 1.49 -2.39
C TYR A 77 10.76 1.35 -0.87
N VAL A 78 11.03 0.16 -0.32
CA VAL A 78 11.28 -0.02 1.12
C VAL A 78 12.75 0.14 1.50
N GLY A 79 13.64 0.55 0.58
CA GLY A 79 15.07 0.66 0.85
C GLY A 79 15.89 -0.56 0.42
N GLY A 80 15.35 -1.38 -0.46
CA GLY A 80 16.04 -2.53 -1.05
C GLY A 80 15.91 -3.82 -0.24
N PRO A 81 16.67 -4.87 -0.62
CA PRO A 81 16.55 -6.21 -0.07
C PRO A 81 16.73 -6.31 1.45
N GLU A 82 17.54 -5.43 2.04
CA GLU A 82 17.76 -5.35 3.50
C GLU A 82 16.45 -5.14 4.27
N TYR A 83 15.52 -4.39 3.67
CA TYR A 83 14.23 -4.05 4.25
C TYR A 83 13.06 -4.81 3.65
N ALA A 84 13.28 -5.76 2.74
CA ALA A 84 12.21 -6.51 2.09
C ALA A 84 11.32 -7.28 3.08
N HIS A 85 11.85 -7.62 4.26
CA HIS A 85 11.08 -8.25 5.34
C HIS A 85 9.88 -7.40 5.81
N SER A 86 9.92 -6.08 5.62
CA SER A 86 8.78 -5.21 5.96
C SER A 86 7.56 -5.46 5.08
N LEU A 87 7.70 -6.14 3.95
CA LEU A 87 6.60 -6.50 3.04
C LEU A 87 5.93 -7.83 3.42
N LEU A 88 6.50 -8.61 4.35
CA LEU A 88 5.93 -9.89 4.76
C LEU A 88 4.56 -9.73 5.45
N PRO A 89 4.34 -8.77 6.37
CA PRO A 89 3.04 -8.62 7.03
C PRO A 89 1.86 -8.45 6.06
N PRO A 90 1.87 -7.54 5.06
CA PRO A 90 0.74 -7.42 4.15
C PRO A 90 0.58 -8.66 3.24
N LEU A 91 1.67 -9.36 2.88
CA LEU A 91 1.59 -10.62 2.13
C LEU A 91 0.99 -11.76 2.94
N GLU A 92 1.33 -11.84 4.23
CA GLU A 92 0.76 -12.81 5.17
C GLU A 92 -0.75 -12.58 5.34
N SER A 93 -1.15 -11.33 5.51
CA SER A 93 -2.56 -10.95 5.57
C SER A 93 -3.33 -11.31 4.29
N LEU A 94 -2.76 -11.02 3.11
CA LEU A 94 -3.35 -11.44 1.83
C LEU A 94 -3.50 -12.95 1.72
N ALA A 95 -2.48 -13.71 2.12
CA ALA A 95 -2.52 -15.17 2.10
C ALA A 95 -3.55 -15.73 3.08
N ALA A 96 -3.77 -15.07 4.23
CA ALA A 96 -4.75 -15.50 5.22
C ALA A 96 -6.21 -15.27 4.76
N VAL A 97 -6.49 -14.20 4.02
CA VAL A 97 -7.84 -13.88 3.51
C VAL A 97 -8.38 -14.98 2.59
N SER A 98 -7.54 -15.60 1.75
CA SER A 98 -7.98 -16.67 0.83
C SER A 98 -8.36 -17.99 1.53
N TYR A 99 -8.17 -18.13 2.84
CA TYR A 99 -8.51 -19.32 3.61
C TYR A 99 -9.70 -19.14 4.57
N LEU A 100 -10.30 -17.94 4.61
CA LEU A 100 -11.47 -17.62 5.44
C LEU A 100 -12.76 -17.62 4.59
#